data_AF-A0A920G5E1-F1
#
_entry.id   AF-A0A920G5E1-F1
#
_cell.length_a   1.000
_cell.length_b   1.000
_cell.length_c   1.000
_cell.angle_alpha   90.00
_cell.angle_beta   90.00
_cell.angle_gamma   90.00
#
_symmetry.space_group_name_H-M   'P 1'
#
loop_
_entity.id
_entity.type
_entity.pdbx_description
1 polymer ?
#
loop_
_entity_poly.entity_id
_entity_poly.type
_entity_poly.pdbx_seq_one_letter_code
_entity_poly.pdbx_strand_id
1 'polypeptide(L)'
;MKPDNQEVRDAIHQSGALLVFGGYNERMYVNEAGNKSVYIPASLPGTIIRRHTGTPFMGYAGTCYLVQEVCNALFDALFNVLPLGTDLDKVEATPARAAETLLWADTAQNGLDRIVAAQPILVRISAAKRLRDAAEQVARAAGVATVEIEHVQHASESLQFGDAA
;
A
#
# COMPACT_ATOMS: atom_id res chain seq x y z
N MET A 1 6.73 30.93 -4.72
CA MET A 1 5.43 31.04 -4.04
C MET A 1 5.39 29.97 -2.97
N LYS A 2 5.07 30.31 -1.72
CA LYS A 2 4.95 29.30 -0.66
C LYS A 2 3.53 28.71 -0.76
N PRO A 3 3.37 27.38 -0.82
CA PRO A 3 2.05 26.75 -0.82
C PRO A 3 1.26 27.12 0.44
N ASP A 4 -0.06 27.09 0.37
CA ASP A 4 -0.90 27.18 1.57
C ASP A 4 -0.68 25.92 2.42
N ASN A 5 -0.28 26.11 3.68
CA ASN A 5 -0.01 25.00 4.58
C ASN A 5 -1.28 24.19 4.87
N GLN A 6 -2.46 24.82 4.89
CA GLN A 6 -3.71 24.12 5.16
C GLN A 6 -4.07 23.20 3.98
N GLU A 7 -3.91 23.69 2.75
CA GLU A 7 -4.12 22.86 1.54
C GLU A 7 -3.15 21.67 1.49
N VAL A 8 -1.87 21.89 1.84
CA VAL A 8 -0.87 20.81 1.89
C VAL A 8 -1.22 19.78 2.96
N ARG A 9 -1.65 20.23 4.14
CA ARG A 9 -2.09 19.37 5.22
C ARG A 9 -3.29 18.52 4.80
N ASP A 10 -4.32 19.14 4.24
CA ASP A 10 -5.54 18.45 3.80
C ASP A 10 -5.22 17.43 2.68
N ALA A 11 -4.32 17.78 1.75
CA ALA A 11 -3.85 16.86 0.72
C ALA A 11 -3.12 15.64 1.29
N ILE A 12 -2.31 15.81 2.35
CA ILE A 12 -1.63 14.69 3.02
C ILE A 12 -2.64 13.77 3.70
N HIS A 13 -3.64 14.32 4.39
CA HIS A 13 -4.71 13.53 5.01
C HIS A 13 -5.54 12.74 3.98
N GLN A 14 -5.83 13.33 2.81
CA GLN A 14 -6.69 12.70 1.81
C GLN A 14 -5.96 11.73 0.88
N SER A 15 -4.66 11.94 0.62
CA SER A 15 -3.95 11.19 -0.41
C SER A 15 -3.55 9.77 -0.02
N GLY A 16 -3.42 9.47 1.29
CA GLY A 16 -2.87 8.19 1.75
C GLY A 16 -1.47 7.89 1.18
N ALA A 17 -0.69 8.93 0.86
CA ALA A 17 0.58 8.78 0.13
C ALA A 17 1.56 7.85 0.87
N LEU A 18 2.17 6.88 0.17
CA LEU A 18 3.16 5.98 0.77
C LEU A 18 4.48 6.70 1.13
N LEU A 19 4.88 7.66 0.31
CA LEU A 19 6.11 8.43 0.46
C LEU A 19 5.79 9.91 0.42
N VAL A 20 6.40 10.68 1.33
CA VAL A 20 6.23 12.15 1.37
C VAL A 20 7.60 12.82 1.34
N PHE A 21 7.84 13.57 0.27
CA PHE A 21 9.01 14.44 0.14
C PHE A 21 8.66 15.82 0.69
N GLY A 22 9.38 16.29 1.71
CA GLY A 22 9.05 17.58 2.31
C GLY A 22 10.08 18.10 3.29
N GLY A 23 9.66 19.11 4.05
CA GLY A 23 10.36 19.61 5.22
C GLY A 23 9.67 19.13 6.50
N TYR A 24 10.01 19.81 7.59
CA TYR A 24 9.53 19.43 8.92
C TYR A 24 8.00 19.54 9.07
N ASN A 25 7.37 20.49 8.36
CA ASN A 25 5.91 20.66 8.39
C ASN A 25 5.20 19.44 7.80
N GLU A 26 5.61 19.00 6.61
CA GLU A 26 5.01 17.81 5.97
C GLU A 26 5.23 16.56 6.81
N ARG A 27 6.41 16.43 7.46
CA ARG A 27 6.66 15.36 8.44
C ARG A 27 5.67 15.40 9.61
N MET A 28 5.33 16.59 10.10
CA MET A 28 4.36 16.75 11.17
C MET A 28 2.96 16.34 10.69
N TYR A 29 2.52 16.83 9.53
CA TYR A 29 1.20 16.51 8.96
C TYR A 29 1.03 15.01 8.69
N VAL A 30 2.08 14.33 8.23
CA VAL A 30 2.06 12.85 8.08
C VAL A 30 1.80 12.15 9.41
N ASN A 31 2.46 12.59 10.49
CA ASN A 31 2.26 11.99 11.81
C ASN A 31 0.87 12.31 12.37
N GLU A 32 0.35 13.52 12.15
CA GLU A 32 -1.00 13.92 12.57
C GLU A 32 -2.08 13.11 11.85
N ALA A 33 -1.86 12.78 10.58
CA ALA A 33 -2.77 11.95 9.81
C ALA A 33 -2.80 10.49 10.31
N GLY A 34 -1.78 10.06 11.06
CA GLY A 34 -1.63 8.66 11.46
C GLY A 34 -1.24 7.75 10.30
N ASN A 35 -0.90 8.34 9.15
CA ASN A 35 -0.57 7.63 7.93
C ASN A 35 0.77 6.93 8.12
N LYS A 36 0.89 5.69 7.64
CA LYS A 36 2.16 4.92 7.66
C LYS A 36 3.16 5.37 6.59
N SER A 37 3.05 6.62 6.14
CA SER A 37 3.89 7.18 5.09
C SER A 37 5.34 7.29 5.56
N VAL A 38 6.28 7.00 4.67
CA VAL A 38 7.70 7.24 4.94
C VAL A 38 8.07 8.65 4.48
N TYR A 39 8.59 9.44 5.42
CA TYR A 39 9.03 10.81 5.15
C TYR A 39 10.46 10.83 4.61
N ILE A 40 10.66 11.49 3.48
CA ILE A 40 11.97 11.73 2.87
C ILE A 40 12.28 13.23 2.95
N PRO A 41 13.35 13.64 3.66
CA PRO A 41 13.69 15.06 3.81
C PRO A 41 14.18 15.65 2.49
N ALA A 42 13.37 16.51 1.89
CA ALA A 42 13.62 17.10 0.58
C ALA A 42 13.50 18.63 0.57
N SER A 43 13.06 19.24 1.67
CA SER A 43 12.93 20.69 1.80
C SER A 43 13.42 21.18 3.17
N LEU A 44 13.59 22.50 3.27
CA LEU A 44 13.91 23.20 4.51
C LEU A 44 12.66 23.90 5.07
N PRO A 45 12.52 24.02 6.41
CA PRO A 45 13.43 23.53 7.44
C PRO A 45 13.40 22.00 7.54
N GLY A 46 14.56 21.38 7.70
CA GLY A 46 14.72 19.93 7.70
C GLY A 46 16.14 19.53 8.06
N THR A 47 16.34 18.28 8.48
CA THR A 47 17.64 17.80 9.00
C THR A 47 18.60 17.31 7.93
N ILE A 48 18.24 17.39 6.65
CA ILE A 48 19.10 16.89 5.58
C ILE A 48 20.25 17.84 5.28
N ILE A 49 21.48 17.34 5.45
CA ILE A 49 22.69 18.03 5.03
C ILE A 49 22.94 17.67 3.56
N ARG A 50 22.78 18.64 2.66
CA ARG A 50 23.04 18.44 1.22
C ARG A 50 24.52 18.61 0.94
N ARG A 51 25.16 17.54 0.49
CA ARG A 51 26.57 17.52 0.08
C ARG A 51 26.68 17.12 -1.38
N HIS A 52 27.69 17.66 -2.07
CA HIS A 52 27.94 17.29 -3.48
C HIS A 52 28.21 15.78 -3.63
N THR A 53 28.94 15.20 -2.68
CA THR A 53 29.18 13.76 -2.57
C THR A 53 28.37 13.20 -1.41
N GLY A 54 27.69 12.08 -1.63
CA GLY A 54 26.88 11.37 -0.63
C GLY A 54 25.39 11.69 -0.70
N THR A 55 25.02 12.98 -0.66
CA THR A 55 23.61 13.41 -0.62
C THR A 55 23.23 14.52 -1.65
N PRO A 56 23.70 14.46 -2.91
CA PRO A 56 23.28 15.43 -3.92
C PRO A 56 21.81 15.19 -4.33
N PHE A 57 21.05 16.25 -4.59
CA PHE A 57 19.70 16.15 -5.18
C PHE A 57 19.69 16.45 -6.69
N MET A 58 20.80 16.97 -7.22
CA MET A 58 20.91 17.46 -8.59
C MET A 58 21.98 16.68 -9.37
N GLY A 59 21.83 16.68 -10.70
CA GLY A 59 22.73 15.99 -11.62
C GLY A 59 22.63 14.46 -11.53
N TYR A 60 23.47 13.75 -12.30
CA TYR A 60 23.44 12.29 -12.37
C TYR A 60 23.66 11.61 -11.02
N ALA A 61 24.59 12.12 -10.21
CA ALA A 61 24.81 11.61 -8.86
C ALA A 61 23.58 11.79 -7.96
N GLY A 62 22.84 12.91 -8.15
CA GLY A 62 21.61 13.15 -7.40
C GLY A 62 20.46 12.24 -7.81
N THR A 63 20.37 11.88 -9.09
CA THR A 63 19.42 10.84 -9.53
C THR A 63 19.69 9.52 -8.83
N CYS A 64 20.95 9.06 -8.79
CA CYS A 64 21.30 7.83 -8.10
C CYS A 64 20.96 7.89 -6.61
N TYR A 65 21.25 9.01 -5.95
CA TYR A 65 20.91 9.21 -4.54
C TYR A 65 19.40 9.18 -4.30
N LEU A 66 18.60 9.91 -5.08
CA LEU A 66 17.14 9.93 -4.92
C LEU A 66 16.51 8.55 -5.17
N VAL A 67 16.99 7.81 -6.17
CA VAL A 67 16.54 6.44 -6.41
C VAL A 67 16.84 5.55 -5.21
N GLN A 68 18.05 5.67 -4.64
CA GLN A 68 18.41 4.92 -3.43
C GLN A 68 17.47 5.27 -2.26
N GLU A 69 17.23 6.55 -1.99
CA GLU A 69 16.36 6.97 -0.89
C GLU A 69 14.92 6.50 -1.09
N VAL A 70 14.40 6.57 -2.31
CA VAL A 70 13.07 6.04 -2.65
C VAL A 70 13.01 4.54 -2.43
N CYS A 71 13.99 3.78 -2.93
CA CYS A 71 14.03 2.34 -2.76
C CYS A 71 14.07 1.95 -1.28
N ASN A 72 14.94 2.58 -0.48
CA ASN A 72 15.02 2.34 0.95
C ASN A 72 13.68 2.65 1.64
N ALA A 73 13.08 3.80 1.32
CA ALA A 73 11.80 4.19 1.87
C ALA A 73 10.65 3.25 1.47
N LEU A 74 10.66 2.70 0.25
CA LEU A 74 9.67 1.69 -0.16
C LEU A 74 9.82 0.38 0.60
N PHE A 75 11.05 -0.04 0.91
CA PHE A 75 11.29 -1.22 1.76
C PHE A 75 10.84 -0.97 3.20
N ASP A 76 11.11 0.21 3.76
CA ASP A 76 10.61 0.57 5.09
C ASP A 76 9.08 0.65 5.13
N ALA A 77 8.46 1.22 4.09
CA ALA A 77 7.00 1.24 3.95
C ALA A 77 6.44 -0.18 3.89
N LEU A 78 7.11 -1.10 3.19
CA LEU A 78 6.72 -2.52 3.17
C LEU A 78 6.76 -3.12 4.57
N PHE A 79 7.81 -2.88 5.36
CA PHE A 79 7.88 -3.37 6.75
C PHE A 79 6.72 -2.88 7.63
N ASN A 80 6.25 -1.64 7.42
CA ASN A 80 5.11 -1.10 8.17
C ASN A 80 3.75 -1.70 7.78
N VAL A 81 3.68 -2.37 6.63
CA VAL A 81 2.47 -3.04 6.14
C VAL A 81 2.52 -4.56 6.35
N LEU A 82 3.71 -5.16 6.39
CA LEU A 82 3.84 -6.58 6.67
C LEU A 82 3.31 -6.89 8.08
N PRO A 83 2.53 -7.97 8.25
CA PRO A 83 2.14 -8.44 9.57
C PRO A 83 3.37 -8.84 10.38
N LEU A 84 3.25 -8.75 11.70
CA LEU A 84 4.32 -9.19 12.60
C LEU A 84 4.64 -10.66 12.35
N GLY A 85 5.90 -11.07 12.58
CA GLY A 85 6.31 -12.47 12.42
C GLY A 85 5.40 -13.44 13.19
N THR A 86 4.98 -13.06 14.39
CA THR A 86 4.02 -13.82 15.20
C THR A 86 2.63 -13.97 14.57
N ASP A 87 2.22 -13.03 13.72
CA ASP A 87 0.95 -13.11 12.99
C ASP A 87 1.09 -13.92 11.70
N LEU A 88 2.26 -13.87 11.06
CA LEU A 88 2.60 -14.78 9.95
C LEU A 88 2.61 -16.24 10.40
N ASP A 89 3.10 -16.52 11.61
CA ASP A 89 3.14 -17.86 12.19
C ASP A 89 1.76 -18.41 12.57
N LYS A 90 0.74 -17.54 12.72
CA LYS A 90 -0.66 -17.93 12.98
C LYS A 90 -1.40 -18.36 11.72
N VAL A 91 -0.84 -18.10 10.53
CA VAL A 91 -1.48 -18.47 9.27
C VAL A 91 -1.51 -20.00 9.17
N GLU A 92 -2.71 -20.57 9.03
CA GLU A 92 -2.87 -22.01 8.83
C GLU A 92 -2.05 -22.48 7.63
N ALA A 93 -1.37 -23.61 7.79
CA ALA A 93 -0.54 -24.19 6.74
C ALA A 93 -1.36 -24.32 5.45
N THR A 94 -0.88 -23.70 4.37
CA THR A 94 -1.51 -23.76 3.04
C THR A 94 -1.81 -25.24 2.73
N PRO A 95 -3.08 -25.66 2.65
CA PRO A 95 -3.40 -27.06 2.44
C PRO A 95 -2.79 -27.50 1.10
N ALA A 96 -1.94 -28.53 1.14
CA ALA A 96 -1.13 -28.99 0.01
C ALA A 96 -1.95 -29.57 -1.17
N ARG A 97 -3.28 -29.66 -1.04
CA ARG A 97 -4.15 -30.07 -2.14
C ARG A 97 -4.48 -28.86 -2.99
N ALA A 98 -4.15 -28.95 -4.28
CA ALA A 98 -4.69 -28.07 -5.30
C ALA A 98 -6.21 -28.15 -5.24
N ALA A 99 -6.81 -27.20 -4.54
CA ALA A 99 -8.25 -27.06 -4.54
C ALA A 99 -8.68 -26.73 -5.97
N GLU A 100 -9.77 -27.33 -6.44
CA GLU A 100 -10.26 -27.09 -7.80
C GLU A 100 -10.38 -25.59 -8.05
N THR A 101 -9.73 -25.13 -9.12
CA THR A 101 -9.78 -23.75 -9.57
C THR A 101 -11.22 -23.44 -9.98
N LEU A 102 -11.88 -22.54 -9.25
CA LEU A 102 -13.22 -22.11 -9.60
C LEU A 102 -13.18 -21.27 -10.88
N LEU A 103 -14.26 -21.31 -11.66
CA LEU A 103 -14.43 -20.40 -12.79
C LEU A 103 -14.71 -18.99 -12.26
N TRP A 104 -14.21 -17.96 -12.93
CA TRP A 104 -14.46 -16.57 -12.56
C TRP A 104 -15.34 -15.90 -13.61
N ALA A 105 -16.41 -15.25 -13.16
CA ALA A 105 -17.19 -14.39 -14.04
C ALA A 105 -16.39 -13.11 -14.36
N ASP A 106 -16.55 -12.57 -15.57
CA ASP A 106 -15.86 -11.35 -15.99
C ASP A 106 -16.20 -10.16 -15.06
N THR A 107 -17.42 -10.11 -14.55
CA THR A 107 -17.87 -9.10 -13.57
C THR A 107 -17.09 -9.20 -12.25
N ALA A 108 -16.82 -10.41 -11.77
CA ALA A 108 -16.05 -10.66 -10.57
C ALA A 108 -14.57 -10.30 -10.74
N GLN A 109 -13.97 -10.67 -11.88
CA GLN A 109 -12.59 -10.33 -12.20
C GLN A 109 -12.40 -8.80 -12.29
N ASN A 110 -13.31 -8.10 -12.98
CA ASN A 110 -13.29 -6.64 -13.04
C ASN A 110 -13.49 -5.98 -11.67
N GLY A 111 -14.33 -6.57 -10.80
CA GLY A 111 -14.52 -6.12 -9.42
C GLY A 111 -13.25 -6.26 -8.59
N LEU A 112 -12.58 -7.41 -8.67
CA LEU A 112 -11.30 -7.69 -8.02
C LEU A 112 -10.25 -6.66 -8.45
N ASP A 113 -10.08 -6.46 -9.75
CA ASP A 113 -9.06 -5.57 -10.30
C ASP A 113 -9.28 -4.11 -9.87
N ARG A 114 -10.55 -3.67 -9.79
CA ARG A 114 -10.90 -2.34 -9.27
C ARG A 114 -10.50 -2.17 -7.81
N ILE A 115 -10.81 -3.14 -6.95
CA ILE A 115 -10.49 -3.07 -5.51
C ILE A 115 -8.97 -3.09 -5.31
N VAL A 116 -8.27 -3.97 -6.03
CA VAL A 116 -6.80 -4.06 -5.98
C VAL A 116 -6.14 -2.77 -6.49
N ALA A 117 -6.68 -2.14 -7.53
CA ALA A 117 -6.14 -0.89 -8.06
C ALA A 117 -6.25 0.28 -7.05
N ALA A 118 -7.25 0.27 -6.17
CA ALA A 118 -7.37 1.25 -5.09
C ALA A 118 -6.33 1.07 -3.98
N GLN A 119 -5.71 -0.12 -3.86
CA GLN A 119 -4.70 -0.39 -2.86
C GLN A 119 -3.34 0.25 -3.23
N PRO A 120 -2.50 0.59 -2.24
CA PRO A 120 -1.14 1.06 -2.48
C PRO A 120 -0.31 0.04 -3.28
N ILE A 121 0.53 0.52 -4.20
CA ILE A 121 1.22 -0.34 -5.19
C ILE A 121 2.01 -1.49 -4.55
N LEU A 122 2.64 -1.24 -3.39
CA LEU A 122 3.45 -2.23 -2.67
C LEU A 122 2.66 -3.45 -2.19
N VAL A 123 1.36 -3.28 -1.93
CA VAL A 123 0.52 -4.31 -1.33
C VAL A 123 -0.44 -4.95 -2.33
N ARG A 124 -0.49 -4.45 -3.57
CA ARG A 124 -1.45 -4.94 -4.57
C ARG A 124 -1.35 -6.43 -4.82
N ILE A 125 -0.15 -7.00 -4.85
CA ILE A 125 0.05 -8.44 -5.08
C ILE A 125 -0.52 -9.26 -3.92
N SER A 126 -0.15 -8.91 -2.68
CA SER A 126 -0.63 -9.63 -1.49
C SER A 126 -2.12 -9.41 -1.26
N ALA A 127 -2.62 -8.20 -1.52
CA ALA A 127 -4.03 -7.86 -1.47
C ALA A 127 -4.84 -8.65 -2.51
N ALA A 128 -4.37 -8.71 -3.76
CA ALA A 128 -5.01 -9.48 -4.82
C ALA A 128 -5.09 -10.97 -4.48
N LYS A 129 -3.99 -11.52 -3.93
CA LYS A 129 -3.99 -12.91 -3.46
C LYS A 129 -5.02 -13.13 -2.35
N ARG A 130 -4.97 -12.34 -1.27
CA ARG A 130 -5.90 -12.48 -0.13
C ARG A 130 -7.37 -12.34 -0.55
N LEU A 131 -7.66 -11.35 -1.40
CA LEU A 131 -9.03 -11.11 -1.87
C LEU A 131 -9.52 -12.25 -2.78
N ARG A 132 -8.66 -12.78 -3.65
CA ARG A 132 -8.97 -13.96 -4.47
C ARG A 132 -9.25 -15.19 -3.60
N ASP A 133 -8.35 -15.50 -2.67
CA ASP A 133 -8.45 -16.66 -1.79
C ASP A 133 -9.75 -16.59 -0.95
N ALA A 134 -10.07 -15.41 -0.41
CA ALA A 134 -11.31 -15.19 0.35
C ALA A 134 -12.57 -15.25 -0.52
N ALA A 135 -12.56 -14.68 -1.72
CA ALA A 135 -13.70 -14.76 -2.64
C ALA A 135 -13.99 -16.21 -3.06
N GLU A 136 -12.96 -17.00 -3.34
CA GLU A 136 -13.11 -18.44 -3.62
C GLU A 136 -13.62 -19.21 -2.40
N GLN A 137 -13.17 -18.87 -1.19
CA GLN A 137 -13.68 -19.48 0.03
C GLN A 137 -15.18 -19.20 0.23
N VAL A 138 -15.63 -17.96 -0.03
CA VAL A 138 -17.04 -17.58 0.04
C VAL A 138 -17.86 -18.32 -1.02
N ALA A 139 -17.38 -18.41 -2.26
CA ALA A 139 -18.05 -19.17 -3.33
C ALA A 139 -18.17 -20.67 -3.00
N ARG A 140 -17.11 -21.28 -2.44
CA ARG A 140 -17.13 -22.68 -1.99
C ARG A 140 -18.11 -22.90 -0.85
N ALA A 141 -18.18 -21.98 0.11
CA ALA A 141 -19.13 -22.05 1.22
C ALA A 141 -20.58 -21.97 0.73
N ALA A 142 -20.84 -21.23 -0.36
CA ALA A 142 -22.12 -21.18 -1.04
C ALA A 142 -22.40 -22.38 -1.97
N GLY A 143 -21.43 -23.28 -2.16
CA GLY A 143 -21.57 -24.47 -3.01
C GLY A 143 -21.63 -24.18 -4.51
N VAL A 144 -21.16 -23.00 -4.94
CA VAL A 144 -21.16 -22.60 -6.36
C VAL A 144 -19.80 -22.84 -7.01
N ALA A 145 -19.82 -23.24 -8.29
CA ALA A 145 -18.62 -23.52 -9.08
C ALA A 145 -18.03 -22.28 -9.79
N THR A 146 -18.70 -21.13 -9.69
CA THR A 146 -18.31 -19.88 -10.34
C THR A 146 -18.29 -18.72 -9.34
N VAL A 147 -17.18 -17.98 -9.33
CA VAL A 147 -17.02 -16.76 -8.54
C VAL A 147 -17.70 -15.62 -9.26
N GLU A 148 -18.86 -15.22 -8.73
CA GLU A 148 -19.58 -14.00 -9.08
C GLU A 148 -19.12 -12.78 -8.26
N ILE A 149 -19.53 -11.59 -8.72
CA ILE A 149 -19.15 -10.30 -8.11
C ILE A 149 -19.56 -10.18 -6.63
N GLU A 150 -20.66 -10.81 -6.23
CA GLU A 150 -21.17 -10.79 -4.85
C GLU A 150 -20.18 -11.43 -3.87
N HIS A 151 -19.49 -12.51 -4.28
CA HIS A 151 -18.48 -13.15 -3.45
C HIS A 151 -17.25 -12.25 -3.26
N VAL A 152 -16.86 -11.50 -4.30
CA VAL A 152 -15.75 -10.54 -4.24
C VAL A 152 -16.10 -9.37 -3.33
N GLN A 153 -17.33 -8.85 -3.41
CA GLN A 153 -17.82 -7.79 -2.53
C GLN A 153 -17.85 -8.25 -1.07
N HIS A 154 -18.44 -9.40 -0.79
CA HIS A 154 -18.48 -9.98 0.55
C HIS A 154 -17.08 -10.25 1.11
N ALA A 155 -16.15 -10.74 0.29
CA ALA A 155 -14.76 -10.93 0.68
C ALA A 155 -14.02 -9.59 0.92
N SER A 156 -14.37 -8.53 0.18
CA SER A 156 -13.78 -7.21 0.37
C SER A 156 -14.22 -6.56 1.69
N GLU A 157 -15.49 -6.75 2.07
CA GLU A 157 -16.07 -6.26 3.32
C GLU A 157 -15.47 -6.99 4.53
N SER A 158 -15.35 -8.32 4.45
CA SER A 158 -14.78 -9.12 5.54
C SER A 158 -13.29 -8.84 5.78
N LEU A 159 -12.55 -8.51 4.73
CA LEU A 159 -11.13 -8.16 4.80
C LEU A 159 -10.89 -6.66 5.05
N GLN A 160 -11.95 -5.86 5.20
CA GLN A 160 -11.88 -4.40 5.39
C GLN A 160 -11.02 -3.71 4.33
N PHE A 161 -11.10 -4.14 3.07
CA PHE A 161 -10.32 -3.55 1.98
C PHE A 161 -10.73 -2.09 1.63
N GLY A 162 -11.58 -1.46 2.45
CA GLY A 162 -12.00 -0.05 2.35
C GLY A 162 -11.38 0.91 3.37
N ASP A 163 -10.67 0.43 4.40
CA ASP A 163 -10.25 1.27 5.55
C ASP A 163 -8.75 1.59 5.61
N ALA A 164 -8.00 1.28 4.55
CA ALA A 164 -6.61 1.74 4.41
C ALA A 164 -6.58 3.11 3.71
N ALA A 165 -7.13 4.13 4.37
CA ALA A 165 -6.98 5.54 4.01
C ALA A 165 -6.31 6.28 5.18
#